data_AF-A1XFH4-F1
#
_entry.id   AF-A1XFH4-F1
#
_cell.length_a   1.000
_cell.length_b   1.000
_cell.length_c   1.000
_cell.angle_alpha   90.00
_cell.angle_beta   90.00
_cell.angle_gamma   90.00
#
_symmetry.space_group_name_H-M   'P 1'
#
loop_
_entity.id
_entity.type
_entity.pdbx_description
1 polymer ?
#
loop_
_entity_poly.entity_id
_entity_poly.type
_entity_poly.pdbx_seq_one_letter_code
_entity_poly.pdbx_strand_id
1 'polypeptide(L)'
;PHPHELVGKDCRDGFYEAELCPDRCIHSFQNLGIQCVKKRDLEQAISQRIQTNNNPFQVPIEEQRGDYDLNAVRLCFQVTV
;
A
#
# COMPACT_ATOMS: atom_id res chain seq x y z
N PRO A 1 0.49 -5.60 6.10
CA PRO A 1 0.57 -4.49 5.12
C PRO A 1 1.01 -3.21 5.83
N HIS A 2 1.82 -2.36 5.20
CA HIS A 2 2.36 -1.18 5.89
C HIS A 2 1.24 -0.15 6.20
N PRO A 3 1.24 0.51 7.38
CA PRO A 3 0.18 1.43 7.78
C PRO A 3 0.21 2.79 7.04
N HIS A 4 1.36 3.22 6.54
CA HIS A 4 1.45 4.41 5.67
C HIS A 4 0.64 4.21 4.38
N GLU A 5 0.30 5.33 3.75
CA GLU A 5 -0.45 5.35 2.48
C GLU A 5 0.46 5.73 1.32
N LEU A 6 0.29 5.06 0.18
CA LEU A 6 0.65 5.66 -1.10
C LEU A 6 -0.41 6.69 -1.46
N VAL A 7 0.05 7.89 -1.84
CA VAL A 7 -0.79 9.01 -2.26
C VAL A 7 -0.29 9.56 -3.58
N GLY A 8 -1.17 10.16 -4.36
CA GLY A 8 -0.84 10.64 -5.70
C GLY A 8 -1.93 10.40 -6.71
N LYS A 9 -1.58 10.57 -7.99
CA LYS A 9 -2.50 10.26 -9.09
C LYS A 9 -2.74 8.74 -9.13
N ASP A 10 -4.00 8.34 -9.29
CA ASP A 10 -4.47 6.95 -9.34
C ASP A 10 -4.22 6.15 -8.04
N CYS A 11 -3.94 6.84 -6.93
CA CYS A 11 -3.91 6.23 -5.59
C CYS A 11 -5.28 6.34 -4.91
N ARG A 12 -5.70 5.25 -4.26
CA ARG A 12 -6.87 5.20 -3.37
C ARG A 12 -6.59 4.23 -2.23
N ASP A 13 -7.15 4.49 -1.05
CA ASP A 13 -7.08 3.59 0.11
C ASP A 13 -5.65 3.14 0.49
N GLY A 14 -4.66 3.99 0.20
CA GLY A 14 -3.25 3.75 0.50
C GLY A 14 -2.48 2.90 -0.51
N PHE A 15 -3.05 2.58 -1.68
CA PHE A 15 -2.35 1.90 -2.77
C PHE A 15 -2.62 2.56 -4.14
N TYR A 16 -1.73 2.30 -5.09
CA TYR A 16 -1.87 2.73 -6.49
C TYR A 16 -2.49 1.61 -7.32
N GLU A 17 -3.46 1.93 -8.18
CA GLU A 17 -4.04 0.98 -9.13
C GLU A 17 -4.32 1.67 -10.47
N ALA A 18 -3.82 1.08 -11.56
CA ALA A 18 -4.09 1.55 -12.92
C ALA A 18 -3.94 0.41 -13.93
N GLU A 19 -4.56 0.57 -15.10
CA GLU A 19 -4.38 -0.34 -16.22
C GLU A 19 -3.01 -0.14 -16.88
N LEU A 20 -2.35 -1.25 -17.19
CA LEU A 20 -1.09 -1.22 -17.94
C LEU A 20 -1.35 -0.89 -19.40
N CYS A 21 -0.48 -0.05 -19.99
CA CYS A 21 -0.51 0.21 -21.42
C CYS A 21 -0.17 -1.08 -22.19
N PRO A 22 -1.08 -1.62 -23.03
CA PRO A 22 -0.91 -2.94 -23.64
C PRO A 22 0.25 -3.00 -24.64
N ASP A 23 0.61 -1.87 -25.24
CA ASP A 23 1.66 -1.78 -26.27
C ASP A 23 3.07 -1.53 -25.68
N ARG A 24 3.21 -1.53 -24.35
CA ARG A 24 4.48 -1.20 -23.67
C ARG A 24 4.82 -2.26 -22.63
N CYS A 25 6.11 -2.57 -22.53
CA CYS A 25 6.66 -3.44 -21.48
C CYS A 25 7.44 -2.68 -20.40
N ILE A 26 7.54 -1.35 -20.52
CA ILE A 26 8.17 -0.46 -19.53
C ILE A 26 7.12 0.50 -19.01
N HIS A 27 6.94 0.52 -17.69
CA HIS A 27 5.99 1.37 -17.00
C HIS A 27 6.72 2.24 -15.97
N SER A 28 6.38 3.53 -15.93
CA SER A 28 7.01 4.52 -15.04
C SER A 28 5.94 5.17 -14.17
N PHE A 29 6.21 5.28 -12.88
CA PHE A 29 5.30 5.88 -11.89
C PHE A 29 5.95 7.14 -11.33
N GLN A 30 5.50 8.31 -11.81
CA GLN A 30 6.15 9.59 -11.52
C GLN A 30 5.46 10.39 -10.40
N ASN A 31 4.29 9.95 -9.95
CA ASN A 31 3.43 10.69 -9.03
C ASN A 31 3.14 9.91 -7.74
N LEU A 32 4.06 9.05 -7.30
CA LEU A 32 3.94 8.31 -6.04
C LEU A 32 4.53 9.12 -4.88
N GLY A 33 3.70 9.42 -3.90
CA GLY A 33 4.10 9.96 -2.60
C GLY A 33 3.77 8.98 -1.48
N ILE A 34 4.44 9.14 -0.33
CA ILE A 34 4.15 8.39 0.90
C ILE A 34 3.57 9.36 1.92
N GLN A 35 2.37 9.08 2.39
CA GLN A 35 1.76 9.78 3.52
C GLN A 35 1.92 8.92 4.78
N CYS A 36 2.77 9.41 5.70
CA CYS A 36 3.03 8.73 6.95
C CYS A 36 1.85 8.81 7.91
N VAL A 37 1.47 7.69 8.53
CA VAL A 37 0.53 7.66 9.64
C VAL A 37 1.20 8.16 10.92
N LYS A 38 0.42 8.76 11.82
CA LYS A 38 0.88 9.06 13.19
C LYS A 38 0.71 7.81 14.06
N LYS A 39 1.58 7.62 15.05
CA LYS A 39 1.54 6.46 15.95
C LYS A 39 0.17 6.22 16.61
N ARG A 40 -0.55 7.29 16.96
CA ARG A 40 -1.89 7.22 17.56
C ARG A 40 -2.97 6.69 16.61
N ASP A 41 -2.76 6.81 15.30
CA ASP A 41 -3.72 6.46 14.24
C ASP A 41 -3.36 5.09 13.60
N LEU A 42 -2.38 4.37 14.18
CA LEU A 42 -1.83 3.12 13.65
C LEU A 42 -2.89 2.02 13.53
N GLU A 43 -3.65 1.75 14.59
CA GLU A 43 -4.66 0.68 14.60
C GLU A 43 -5.78 0.92 13.57
N GLN A 44 -6.16 2.19 13.38
CA GLN A 44 -7.13 2.58 12.36
C GLN A 44 -6.60 2.30 10.96
N ALA A 45 -5.34 2.65 10.67
CA ALA A 45 -4.71 2.40 9.38
C ALA A 45 -4.62 0.90 9.07
N ILE A 46 -4.22 0.07 10.04
CA ILE A 46 -4.20 -1.40 9.86
C ILE A 46 -5.62 -1.94 9.59
N SER A 47 -6.62 -1.45 10.32
CA SER A 47 -8.02 -1.86 10.10
C SER A 47 -8.49 -1.53 8.69
N GLN A 48 -8.11 -0.37 8.14
CA GLN A 48 -8.41 -0.01 6.76
C GLN A 48 -7.77 -0.97 5.75
N ARG A 49 -6.49 -1.35 5.93
CA ARG A 49 -5.82 -2.31 5.02
C ARG A 49 -6.53 -3.66 4.97
N ILE A 50 -7.06 -4.12 6.11
CA ILE A 50 -7.84 -5.35 6.19
C ILE A 50 -9.17 -5.17 5.43
N GLN A 51 -9.89 -4.07 5.66
CA GLN A 51 -11.17 -3.79 4.99
C GLN A 51 -11.05 -3.67 3.48
N THR A 52 -9.94 -3.09 2.98
CA THR A 52 -9.71 -2.87 1.55
C THR A 52 -9.02 -4.08 0.89
N ASN A 53 -8.85 -5.20 1.60
CA ASN A 53 -8.12 -6.38 1.15
C ASN A 53 -6.71 -6.06 0.61
N ASN A 54 -6.07 -5.01 1.12
CA ASN A 54 -4.73 -4.62 0.73
C ASN A 54 -3.71 -5.48 1.49
N ASN A 55 -3.57 -6.73 1.08
CA ASN A 55 -2.68 -7.70 1.70
C ASN A 55 -2.02 -8.59 0.64
N PRO A 56 -0.95 -8.10 -0.03
CA PRO A 56 -0.32 -8.80 -1.16
C PRO A 56 0.19 -10.20 -0.84
N PHE A 57 0.54 -10.44 0.43
CA PHE A 57 1.15 -11.69 0.91
C PHE A 57 0.21 -12.52 1.79
N GLN A 58 -1.07 -12.16 1.88
CA GLN A 58 -2.07 -12.89 2.67
C GLN A 58 -1.64 -13.12 4.14
N VAL A 59 -0.93 -12.15 4.73
CA VAL A 59 -0.48 -12.22 6.14
C VAL A 59 -1.70 -12.39 7.06
N PRO A 60 -1.70 -13.36 7.99
CA PRO A 60 -2.81 -13.57 8.93
C PRO A 60 -3.09 -12.33 9.81
N ILE A 61 -4.35 -12.16 10.27
CA ILE A 61 -4.77 -10.95 11.00
C ILE A 61 -4.02 -10.81 12.33
N GLU A 62 -3.76 -11.92 13.02
CA GLU A 62 -3.00 -11.98 14.27
C GLU A 62 -1.59 -11.40 14.12
N GLU A 63 -0.94 -11.63 12.98
CA GLU A 63 0.41 -11.13 12.69
C GLU A 63 0.42 -9.65 12.25
N GLN A 64 -0.74 -9.10 11.85
CA GLN A 64 -0.87 -7.69 11.45
C GLN A 64 -0.97 -6.72 12.64
N ARG A 65 -1.03 -7.21 13.88
CA ARG A 65 -1.11 -6.38 15.10
C ARG A 65 0.24 -6.14 15.79
N GLY A 66 1.35 -6.48 15.12
CA GLY A 66 2.71 -6.31 15.65
C GLY A 66 3.24 -4.87 15.58
N ASP A 67 4.48 -4.70 16.02
CA ASP A 67 5.22 -3.44 15.88
C ASP A 67 5.58 -3.18 14.41
N TYR A 68 5.42 -1.93 13.97
CA TYR A 68 5.76 -1.47 12.63
C TYR A 68 6.94 -0.49 12.67
N ASP A 69 7.91 -0.68 11.78
CA ASP A 69 8.93 0.34 11.51
C ASP A 69 8.33 1.46 10.64
N LEU A 70 7.96 2.57 11.27
CA LEU A 70 7.35 3.70 10.58
C LEU A 70 8.34 4.57 9.78
N ASN A 71 9.65 4.26 9.82
CA ASN A 71 10.68 4.99 9.09
C ASN A 71 11.06 4.33 7.76
N ALA A 72 10.62 3.09 7.53
CA ALA A 72 11.00 2.32 6.35
C ALA A 72 9.78 1.67 5.71
N VAL A 73 9.68 1.79 4.39
CA VAL A 73 8.66 1.09 3.59
C VAL A 73 9.31 0.38 2.41
N ARG A 74 8.57 -0.58 1.83
CA ARG A 74 8.92 -1.21 0.56
C ARG A 74 7.73 -1.10 -0.39
N LEU A 75 8.00 -0.82 -1.65
CA LEU A 75 6.99 -0.91 -2.70
C LEU A 75 6.77 -2.37 -3.08
N CYS A 76 5.51 -2.79 -3.20
CA CYS A 76 5.11 -4.10 -3.67
C CYS A 76 4.35 -3.91 -4.98
N PHE A 77 4.90 -4.41 -6.09
CA PHE A 77 4.24 -4.34 -7.40
C PHE A 77 3.46 -5.64 -7.62
N GLN A 78 2.14 -5.53 -7.71
CA GLN A 78 1.24 -6.64 -8.05
C GLN A 78 0.75 -6.41 -9.48
N VAL A 79 1.15 -7.29 -10.39
CA VAL A 79 0.81 -7.18 -11.82
C VAL A 79 -0.08 -8.35 -12.21
N THR A 80 -1.22 -8.04 -12.83
CA THR A 80 -2.11 -9.01 -13.48
C THR A 80 -1.99 -8.82 -14.98
N VAL A 81 -1.69 -9.89 -15.72
CA VAL A 81 -1.57 -9.93 -17.18
C VAL A 81 -2.68 -10.75 -17.81
#